data_AF-A0AAW0YAJ5-F1
#
_entry.id   AF-A0AAW0YAJ5-F1
#
_cell.length_a   1.000
_cell.length_b   1.000
_cell.length_c   1.000
_cell.angle_alpha   90.00
_cell.angle_beta   90.00
_cell.angle_gamma   90.00
#
_symmetry.space_group_name_H-M   'P 1'
#
loop_
_entity.id
_entity.type
_entity.pdbx_description
1 polymer ?
#
loop_
_entity_poly.entity_id
_entity_poly.type
_entity_poly.pdbx_seq_one_letter_code
_entity_poly.pdbx_strand_id
1 'polypeptide(L)'
;MYQSSVVLNLLVVVFAAVFLSRYLLNTYSSLFPWLPSSCHNQCLDTYFAGPPNFTDPALLSMVREKYLTPPPANPDTTPIDINEPVWSRLVDWNVVQEQLKEIWQGQGPGMFVEIGAVDGDFMSQTLMLEKNLSWTGLLIEPDPRSYRILQERRRNAWTSPVCIHNNYPFVRKFWLRDLDEDLPDHFLQLLMARSKLIDDILTGDEERGSFVNVPCMPLSTLLLAANITTIDFLSSATGVDEDEKRIMDVLYSQHFDVK
;
A
#
# COMPACT_ATOMS: atom_id res chain seq x y z
N MET A 1 -71.78 25.99 -16.25
CA MET A 1 -70.44 25.92 -16.90
C MET A 1 -69.27 26.40 -16.03
N TYR A 2 -69.48 27.00 -14.84
CA TYR A 2 -68.36 27.52 -14.01
C TYR A 2 -67.69 26.49 -13.06
N GLN A 3 -68.40 25.45 -12.60
CA GLN A 3 -67.81 24.49 -11.64
C GLN A 3 -66.74 23.56 -12.25
N SER A 4 -66.82 23.26 -13.54
CA SER A 4 -65.85 22.37 -14.22
C SER A 4 -64.45 22.99 -14.34
N SER A 5 -64.35 24.32 -14.36
CA SER A 5 -63.08 25.05 -14.45
C SER A 5 -62.31 25.02 -13.11
N VAL A 6 -63.02 25.09 -11.98
CA VAL A 6 -62.39 25.14 -10.66
C VAL A 6 -61.76 23.81 -10.29
N VAL A 7 -62.46 22.70 -10.57
CA VAL A 7 -61.93 21.34 -10.32
C VAL A 7 -60.73 21.05 -11.20
N LEU A 8 -60.77 21.45 -12.48
CA LEU A 8 -59.64 21.27 -13.40
C LEU A 8 -58.43 22.10 -12.97
N ASN A 9 -58.63 23.35 -12.54
CA ASN A 9 -57.54 24.19 -12.04
C ASN A 9 -56.93 23.66 -10.75
N LEU A 10 -57.74 23.13 -9.83
CA LEU A 10 -57.25 22.46 -8.61
C LEU A 10 -56.41 21.23 -8.94
N LEU A 11 -56.86 20.39 -9.88
CA LEU A 11 -56.10 19.22 -10.31
C LEU A 11 -54.77 19.61 -10.94
N VAL A 12 -54.74 20.64 -11.80
CA VAL A 12 -53.49 21.13 -12.42
C VAL A 12 -52.51 21.65 -11.37
N VAL A 13 -52.98 22.37 -10.35
CA VAL A 13 -52.13 22.85 -9.25
C VAL A 13 -51.57 21.69 -8.42
N VAL A 14 -52.38 20.68 -8.11
CA VAL A 14 -51.93 19.49 -7.37
C VAL A 14 -50.91 18.70 -8.19
N PHE A 15 -51.15 18.48 -9.48
CA PHE A 15 -50.20 17.81 -10.36
C PHE A 15 -48.89 18.60 -10.50
N ALA A 16 -48.96 19.92 -10.66
CA ALA A 16 -47.79 20.77 -10.71
C ALA A 16 -46.99 20.72 -9.40
N ALA A 17 -47.66 20.71 -8.24
CA ALA A 17 -47.02 20.62 -6.94
C ALA A 17 -46.33 19.26 -6.72
N VAL A 18 -46.96 18.15 -7.14
CA VAL A 18 -46.37 16.80 -7.08
C VAL A 18 -45.20 16.66 -8.04
N PHE A 19 -45.30 17.23 -9.24
CA PHE A 19 -44.22 17.19 -10.21
C PHE A 19 -43.04 18.07 -9.76
N LEU A 20 -43.32 19.25 -9.21
CA LEU A 20 -42.30 20.12 -8.63
C LEU A 20 -41.63 19.47 -7.41
N SER A 21 -42.40 18.81 -6.53
CA SER A 21 -41.81 18.12 -5.38
C SER A 21 -40.93 16.95 -5.80
N ARG A 22 -41.36 16.15 -6.78
CA ARG A 22 -40.53 15.07 -7.34
C ARG A 22 -39.33 15.61 -8.10
N TYR A 23 -39.48 16.67 -8.88
CA TYR A 23 -38.37 17.31 -9.58
C TYR A 23 -37.35 17.87 -8.59
N LEU A 24 -37.80 18.55 -7.54
CA LEU A 24 -36.94 19.05 -6.45
C LEU A 24 -36.27 17.90 -5.70
N LEU A 25 -36.98 16.84 -5.32
CA LEU A 25 -36.38 15.65 -4.67
C LEU A 25 -35.32 14.97 -5.55
N ASN A 26 -35.58 14.86 -6.85
CA ASN A 26 -34.69 14.18 -7.80
C ASN A 26 -33.52 15.06 -8.26
N THR A 27 -33.67 16.39 -8.19
CA THR A 27 -32.57 17.34 -8.44
C THR A 27 -31.74 17.59 -7.19
N TYR A 28 -32.32 17.51 -5.99
CA TYR A 28 -31.61 17.64 -4.71
C TYR A 28 -30.52 16.56 -4.56
N SER A 29 -30.82 15.32 -4.96
CA SER A 29 -29.83 14.23 -5.01
C SER A 29 -28.72 14.44 -6.04
N SER A 30 -28.98 15.22 -7.11
CA SER A 30 -28.00 15.52 -8.17
C SER A 30 -27.16 16.78 -7.92
N LEU A 31 -27.67 17.73 -7.14
CA LEU A 31 -27.01 19.02 -6.87
C LEU A 31 -26.00 18.95 -5.71
N PHE A 32 -26.14 17.95 -4.84
CA PHE A 32 -25.23 17.72 -3.71
C PHE A 32 -24.83 16.24 -3.62
N PRO A 33 -23.97 15.74 -4.53
CA PRO A 33 -23.43 14.39 -4.45
C PRO A 33 -22.52 14.17 -3.21
N TRP A 34 -22.24 15.25 -2.47
CA TRP A 34 -21.43 15.30 -1.25
C TRP A 34 -22.25 15.31 0.04
N LEU A 35 -23.58 15.38 -0.04
CA LEU A 35 -24.42 15.14 1.14
C LEU A 35 -24.52 13.63 1.30
N PRO A 36 -23.85 13.02 2.30
CA PRO A 36 -23.92 11.58 2.49
C PRO A 36 -25.38 11.20 2.69
N SER A 37 -25.86 10.25 1.90
CA SER A 37 -27.15 9.61 2.12
C SER A 37 -27.24 9.17 3.58
N SER A 38 -28.05 9.91 4.36
CA SER A 38 -28.55 9.59 5.71
C SER A 38 -27.72 8.56 6.49
N CYS A 39 -26.59 9.00 7.03
CA CYS A 39 -25.81 8.20 7.96
C CYS A 39 -26.40 8.38 9.37
N HIS A 40 -27.42 7.60 9.73
CA HIS A 40 -28.09 7.71 11.03
C HIS A 40 -28.10 6.34 11.73
N ASN A 41 -27.58 6.31 12.96
CA ASN A 41 -27.34 5.16 13.86
C ASN A 41 -26.34 4.09 13.39
N GLN A 42 -26.47 3.53 12.18
CA GLN A 42 -25.65 2.39 11.76
C GLN A 42 -24.14 2.71 11.67
N CYS A 43 -23.77 3.96 11.38
CA CYS A 43 -22.37 4.39 11.38
C CYS A 43 -21.82 4.61 12.79
N LEU A 44 -22.63 5.05 13.74
CA LEU A 44 -22.21 5.12 15.14
C LEU A 44 -21.97 3.71 15.69
N ASP A 45 -22.85 2.76 15.39
CA ASP A 45 -22.66 1.36 15.75
C ASP A 45 -21.38 0.79 15.10
N THR A 46 -21.14 1.09 13.82
CA THR A 46 -19.91 0.68 13.11
C THR A 46 -18.67 1.33 13.72
N TYR A 47 -18.73 2.61 14.08
CA TYR A 47 -17.64 3.33 14.74
C TYR A 47 -17.34 2.73 16.13
N PHE A 48 -18.38 2.41 16.91
CA PHE A 48 -18.23 1.77 18.22
C PHE A 48 -17.82 0.29 18.14
N ALA A 49 -18.09 -0.39 17.03
CA ALA A 49 -17.58 -1.74 16.78
C ALA A 49 -16.05 -1.76 16.61
N GLY A 50 -15.44 -0.60 16.39
CA GLY A 50 -14.00 -0.45 16.21
C GLY A 50 -13.57 -0.59 14.75
N PRO A 51 -12.25 -0.70 14.50
CA PRO A 51 -11.74 -0.83 13.15
C PRO A 51 -12.24 -2.11 12.47
N PRO A 52 -12.42 -2.10 11.13
CA PRO A 52 -12.80 -3.29 10.39
C PRO A 52 -11.76 -4.41 10.59
N ASN A 53 -12.24 -5.65 10.60
CA ASN A 53 -11.36 -6.81 10.62
C ASN A 53 -10.50 -6.84 9.34
N PHE A 54 -9.26 -7.33 9.42
CA PHE A 54 -8.35 -7.43 8.27
C PHE A 54 -8.90 -8.31 7.12
N THR A 55 -9.91 -9.14 7.38
CA THR A 55 -10.64 -9.96 6.39
C THR A 55 -11.90 -9.28 5.83
N ASP A 56 -12.24 -8.07 6.26
CA ASP A 56 -13.45 -7.37 5.82
C ASP A 56 -13.44 -7.15 4.29
N PRO A 57 -14.45 -7.62 3.54
CA PRO A 57 -14.42 -7.54 2.07
C PRO A 57 -14.38 -6.12 1.51
N ALA A 58 -15.01 -5.15 2.19
CA ALA A 58 -14.99 -3.76 1.75
C ALA A 58 -13.60 -3.14 1.99
N LEU A 59 -12.96 -3.47 3.12
CA LEU A 59 -11.57 -3.10 3.39
C LEU A 59 -10.63 -3.68 2.34
N LEU A 60 -10.71 -4.99 2.08
CA LEU A 60 -9.85 -5.68 1.10
C LEU A 60 -10.03 -5.10 -0.31
N SER A 61 -11.28 -4.84 -0.73
CA SER A 61 -11.56 -4.20 -2.02
C SER A 61 -10.93 -2.81 -2.12
N MET A 62 -11.09 -1.99 -1.08
CA MET A 62 -10.54 -0.63 -1.05
C MET A 62 -9.01 -0.64 -1.06
N VAL A 63 -8.38 -1.53 -0.28
CA VAL A 63 -6.92 -1.68 -0.24
C VAL A 63 -6.39 -2.12 -1.60
N ARG A 64 -7.05 -3.10 -2.24
CA ARG A 64 -6.68 -3.57 -3.57
C ARG A 64 -6.77 -2.47 -4.63
N GLU A 65 -7.81 -1.65 -4.59
CA GLU A 65 -8.02 -0.59 -5.59
C GLU A 65 -7.08 0.61 -5.38
N LYS A 66 -6.82 0.98 -4.13
CA LYS A 66 -6.16 2.25 -3.80
C LYS A 66 -4.69 2.13 -3.43
N TYR A 67 -4.28 1.02 -2.84
CA TYR A 67 -2.96 0.87 -2.20
C TYR A 67 -2.15 -0.30 -2.74
N LEU A 68 -2.64 -0.99 -3.77
CA LEU A 68 -1.92 -2.05 -4.46
C LEU A 68 -1.83 -1.74 -5.95
N THR A 69 -0.61 -1.73 -6.48
CA THR A 69 -0.35 -1.70 -7.91
C THR A 69 0.02 -3.11 -8.36
N PRO A 70 -0.66 -3.70 -9.36
CA PRO A 70 -0.30 -5.02 -9.88
C PRO A 70 1.05 -4.99 -10.60
N PRO A 71 1.71 -6.17 -10.74
CA PRO A 71 2.86 -6.28 -11.64
C PRO A 71 2.53 -5.74 -13.03
N PRO A 72 3.49 -5.07 -13.70
CA PRO A 72 3.28 -4.58 -15.06
C PRO A 72 3.04 -5.75 -16.02
N ALA A 73 2.29 -5.52 -17.09
CA ALA A 73 2.03 -6.56 -18.11
C ALA A 73 3.31 -7.09 -18.77
N ASN A 74 4.35 -6.25 -18.86
CA ASN A 74 5.67 -6.60 -19.38
C ASN A 74 6.74 -6.24 -18.33
N PRO A 75 6.93 -7.09 -17.31
CA PRO A 75 7.98 -6.88 -16.33
C PRO A 75 9.34 -6.98 -17.00
N ASP A 76 10.33 -6.28 -16.44
CA ASP A 76 11.70 -6.53 -16.84
C ASP A 76 12.17 -7.86 -16.23
N THR A 77 12.54 -8.83 -17.06
CA THR A 77 13.00 -10.16 -16.63
C THR A 77 14.48 -10.36 -16.95
N THR A 78 15.23 -9.29 -17.20
CA THR A 78 16.66 -9.38 -17.50
C THR A 78 17.40 -9.91 -16.26
N PRO A 79 18.10 -11.06 -16.36
CA PRO A 79 18.86 -11.59 -15.24
C PRO A 79 19.92 -10.59 -14.76
N ILE A 80 20.18 -10.58 -13.45
CA ILE A 80 21.19 -9.71 -12.84
C ILE A 80 22.43 -10.50 -12.41
N ASP A 81 23.58 -9.85 -12.44
CA ASP A 81 24.78 -10.30 -11.74
C ASP A 81 24.84 -9.66 -10.36
N ILE A 82 24.93 -10.48 -9.31
CA ILE A 82 24.98 -10.04 -7.91
C ILE A 82 26.33 -9.42 -7.51
N ASN A 83 27.29 -9.31 -8.43
CA ASN A 83 28.58 -8.68 -8.18
C ASN A 83 28.73 -7.32 -8.87
N GLU A 84 27.86 -7.01 -9.83
CA GLU A 84 27.92 -5.76 -10.60
C GLU A 84 27.47 -4.50 -9.83
N PRO A 85 26.40 -4.54 -9.00
CA PRO A 85 25.88 -3.34 -8.37
C PRO A 85 26.89 -2.66 -7.44
N VAL A 86 26.91 -1.33 -7.44
CA VAL A 86 27.89 -0.52 -6.67
C VAL A 86 27.80 -0.79 -5.16
N TRP A 87 26.60 -1.06 -4.64
CA TRP A 87 26.37 -1.33 -3.22
C TRP A 87 26.95 -2.67 -2.73
N SER A 88 27.30 -3.60 -3.63
CA SER A 88 28.07 -4.81 -3.27
C SER A 88 29.42 -4.49 -2.62
N ARG A 89 29.92 -3.26 -2.79
CA ARG A 89 31.16 -2.78 -2.16
C ARG A 89 30.94 -1.98 -0.88
N LEU A 90 29.69 -1.62 -0.59
CA LEU A 90 29.32 -0.80 0.57
C LEU A 90 28.93 -1.67 1.76
N VAL A 91 28.39 -2.86 1.50
CA VAL A 91 27.88 -3.83 2.46
C VAL A 91 28.10 -5.25 1.93
N ASP A 92 28.00 -6.26 2.79
CA ASP A 92 28.11 -7.69 2.42
C ASP A 92 26.87 -8.22 1.64
N TRP A 93 26.33 -7.42 0.71
CA TRP A 93 25.13 -7.74 -0.04
C TRP A 93 25.30 -9.00 -0.88
N ASN A 94 26.42 -9.13 -1.60
CA ASN A 94 26.71 -10.28 -2.43
C ASN A 94 26.73 -11.59 -1.62
N VAL A 95 27.29 -11.57 -0.41
CA VAL A 95 27.32 -12.75 0.48
C VAL A 95 25.89 -13.18 0.83
N VAL A 96 25.01 -12.23 1.17
CA VAL A 96 23.60 -12.53 1.46
C VAL A 96 22.89 -13.07 0.22
N GLN A 97 23.14 -12.51 -0.96
CA GLN A 97 22.55 -13.00 -2.21
C GLN A 97 23.04 -14.41 -2.57
N GLU A 98 24.31 -14.72 -2.33
CA GLU A 98 24.86 -16.07 -2.51
C GLU A 98 24.17 -17.07 -1.59
N GLN A 99 23.97 -16.73 -0.31
CA GLN A 99 23.24 -17.58 0.64
C GLN A 99 21.78 -17.79 0.22
N LEU A 100 21.08 -16.73 -0.18
CA LEU A 100 19.71 -16.85 -0.68
C LEU A 100 19.66 -17.73 -1.93
N LYS A 101 20.63 -17.58 -2.83
CA LYS A 101 20.77 -18.45 -3.99
C LYS A 101 20.97 -19.89 -3.57
N GLU A 102 21.86 -20.19 -2.63
CA GLU A 102 22.09 -21.57 -2.16
C GLU A 102 20.83 -22.20 -1.54
N ILE A 103 20.07 -21.44 -0.75
CA ILE A 103 18.82 -21.91 -0.11
C ILE A 103 17.75 -22.20 -1.17
N TRP A 104 17.58 -21.29 -2.13
CA TRP A 104 16.45 -21.31 -3.07
C TRP A 104 16.80 -21.83 -4.47
N GLN A 105 18.05 -22.22 -4.72
CA GLN A 105 18.45 -22.74 -6.03
C GLN A 105 17.70 -24.04 -6.35
N GLY A 106 17.08 -24.06 -7.53
CA GLY A 106 16.23 -25.18 -7.93
C GLY A 106 14.85 -25.21 -7.26
N GLN A 107 14.56 -24.23 -6.39
CA GLN A 107 13.24 -24.00 -5.80
C GLN A 107 12.62 -22.80 -6.53
N GLY A 108 11.75 -23.06 -7.51
CA GLY A 108 11.09 -21.99 -8.24
C GLY A 108 9.92 -22.44 -9.11
N PRO A 109 9.01 -21.51 -9.45
CA PRO A 109 8.94 -20.13 -8.94
C PRO A 109 8.35 -20.07 -7.52
N GLY A 110 8.73 -19.04 -6.75
CA GLY A 110 8.23 -18.76 -5.38
C GLY A 110 7.61 -17.37 -5.23
N MET A 111 7.07 -17.11 -4.04
CA MET A 111 6.43 -15.85 -3.63
C MET A 111 7.23 -15.15 -2.53
N PHE A 112 7.69 -13.92 -2.78
CA PHE A 112 8.37 -13.12 -1.77
C PHE A 112 7.51 -11.95 -1.25
N VAL A 113 7.87 -11.45 -0.07
CA VAL A 113 7.42 -10.17 0.47
C VAL A 113 8.64 -9.38 0.93
N GLU A 114 8.79 -8.15 0.46
CA GLU A 114 9.89 -7.25 0.85
C GLU A 114 9.32 -5.95 1.42
N ILE A 115 9.59 -5.70 2.71
CA ILE A 115 9.20 -4.49 3.42
C ILE A 115 10.40 -3.55 3.50
N GLY A 116 10.25 -2.31 3.01
CA GLY A 116 11.35 -1.38 2.82
C GLY A 116 12.07 -1.63 1.49
N ALA A 117 11.30 -1.71 0.41
CA ALA A 117 11.83 -2.02 -0.93
C ALA A 117 12.59 -0.85 -1.59
N VAL A 118 12.60 0.33 -0.97
CA VAL A 118 13.28 1.54 -1.45
C VAL A 118 12.92 1.82 -2.91
N ASP A 119 13.89 1.82 -3.82
CA ASP A 119 13.69 2.16 -5.22
C ASP A 119 13.47 0.93 -6.10
N GLY A 120 13.34 -0.25 -5.49
CA GLY A 120 13.13 -1.53 -6.16
C GLY A 120 14.41 -2.21 -6.66
N ASP A 121 15.58 -1.56 -6.61
CA ASP A 121 16.85 -2.16 -7.05
C ASP A 121 17.91 -2.09 -5.95
N PHE A 122 18.10 -0.91 -5.35
CA PHE A 122 19.11 -0.62 -4.35
C PHE A 122 19.00 -1.55 -3.16
N MET A 123 20.03 -2.39 -2.95
CA MET A 123 20.10 -3.34 -1.85
C MET A 123 18.88 -4.28 -1.73
N SER A 124 18.12 -4.49 -2.82
CA SER A 124 16.95 -5.36 -2.77
C SER A 124 17.36 -6.80 -2.46
N GLN A 125 16.63 -7.42 -1.53
CA GLN A 125 16.85 -8.79 -1.10
C GLN A 125 16.14 -9.81 -1.98
N THR A 126 15.20 -9.35 -2.80
CA THR A 126 14.35 -10.22 -3.64
C THR A 126 14.63 -10.09 -5.13
N LEU A 127 15.42 -9.09 -5.55
CA LEU A 127 15.69 -8.82 -6.97
C LEU A 127 16.32 -10.04 -7.67
N MET A 128 17.27 -10.72 -7.04
CA MET A 128 17.88 -11.92 -7.59
C MET A 128 16.88 -13.08 -7.70
N LEU A 129 16.04 -13.29 -6.68
CA LEU A 129 14.99 -14.32 -6.70
C LEU A 129 14.01 -14.08 -7.86
N GLU A 130 13.62 -12.82 -8.07
CA GLU A 130 12.74 -12.43 -9.16
C GLU A 130 13.39 -12.64 -10.53
N LYS A 131 14.55 -12.00 -10.78
CA LYS A 131 15.16 -11.92 -12.10
C LYS A 131 15.85 -13.22 -12.52
N ASN A 132 16.38 -13.99 -11.57
CA ASN A 132 17.19 -15.17 -11.87
C ASN A 132 16.45 -16.49 -11.56
N LEU A 133 15.46 -16.48 -10.65
CA LEU A 133 14.67 -17.68 -10.30
C LEU A 133 13.19 -17.57 -10.69
N SER A 134 12.79 -16.51 -11.40
CA SER A 134 11.41 -16.29 -11.86
C SER A 134 10.38 -16.19 -10.73
N TRP A 135 10.80 -15.74 -9.55
CA TRP A 135 9.87 -15.48 -8.44
C TRP A 135 8.99 -14.26 -8.74
N THR A 136 7.91 -14.13 -7.99
CA THR A 136 7.08 -12.92 -7.93
C THR A 136 6.80 -12.58 -6.46
N GLY A 137 6.15 -11.45 -6.19
CA GLY A 137 6.01 -11.03 -4.80
C GLY A 137 5.21 -9.76 -4.58
N LEU A 138 5.43 -9.21 -3.40
CA LEU A 138 4.92 -7.91 -2.95
C LEU A 138 6.09 -7.06 -2.43
N LEU A 139 6.27 -5.88 -3.01
CA LEU A 139 7.23 -4.86 -2.59
C LEU A 139 6.50 -3.71 -1.88
N ILE A 140 6.95 -3.34 -0.69
CA ILE A 140 6.30 -2.31 0.13
C ILE A 140 7.31 -1.19 0.43
N GLU A 141 6.97 0.04 0.05
CA GLU A 141 7.81 1.22 0.29
C GLU A 141 6.96 2.46 0.62
N PRO A 142 7.01 2.97 1.87
CA PRO A 142 6.21 4.14 2.26
C PRO A 142 6.77 5.49 1.79
N ASP A 143 8.08 5.61 1.52
CA ASP A 143 8.67 6.86 1.02
C ASP A 143 8.13 7.14 -0.40
N PRO A 144 7.33 8.20 -0.60
CA PRO A 144 6.71 8.47 -1.90
C PRO A 144 7.73 8.80 -3.00
N ARG A 145 8.97 9.18 -2.64
CA ARG A 145 10.06 9.43 -3.59
C ARG A 145 10.61 8.10 -4.10
N SER A 146 10.95 7.21 -3.18
CA SER A 146 11.45 5.86 -3.47
C SER A 146 10.39 5.03 -4.22
N TYR A 147 9.14 5.06 -3.75
CA TYR A 147 8.04 4.32 -4.37
C TYR A 147 7.81 4.71 -5.84
N ARG A 148 7.99 5.99 -6.19
CA ARG A 148 7.89 6.44 -7.59
C ARG A 148 8.95 5.76 -8.46
N ILE A 149 10.19 5.73 -8.00
CA ILE A 149 11.30 5.08 -8.73
C ILE A 149 11.05 3.57 -8.81
N LEU A 150 10.58 2.96 -7.71
CA LEU A 150 10.22 1.55 -7.66
C LEU A 150 9.18 1.16 -8.72
N GLN A 151 8.18 2.01 -8.97
CA GLN A 151 7.20 1.79 -10.04
C GLN A 151 7.83 1.82 -11.45
N GLU A 152 8.90 2.59 -11.63
CA GLU A 152 9.62 2.70 -12.92
C GLU A 152 10.52 1.48 -13.20
N ARG A 153 10.93 0.72 -12.17
CA ARG A 153 11.78 -0.48 -12.31
C ARG A 153 11.11 -1.65 -13.02
N ARG A 154 9.79 -1.63 -13.18
CA ARG A 154 9.00 -2.71 -13.79
C ARG A 154 9.29 -4.09 -13.18
N ARG A 155 9.44 -4.16 -11.86
CA ARG A 155 9.57 -5.40 -11.10
C ARG A 155 8.35 -6.30 -11.32
N ASN A 156 8.55 -7.61 -11.44
CA ASN A 156 7.51 -8.64 -11.54
C ASN A 156 6.85 -8.90 -10.17
N ALA A 157 6.33 -7.86 -9.53
CA ALA A 157 5.75 -7.93 -8.20
C ALA A 157 4.63 -6.90 -8.04
N TRP A 158 3.70 -7.20 -7.14
CA TRP A 158 2.80 -6.19 -6.61
C TRP A 158 3.61 -5.13 -5.86
N THR A 159 3.13 -3.88 -5.86
CA THR A 159 3.80 -2.81 -5.12
C THR A 159 2.79 -2.00 -4.29
N SER A 160 3.22 -1.55 -3.11
CA SER A 160 2.36 -0.82 -2.17
C SER A 160 3.07 0.38 -1.51
N PRO A 161 2.49 1.59 -1.52
CA PRO A 161 3.09 2.80 -0.95
C PRO A 161 2.71 3.01 0.53
N VAL A 162 2.66 1.94 1.32
CA VAL A 162 2.14 1.97 2.69
C VAL A 162 3.18 1.48 3.67
N CYS A 163 3.07 1.89 4.94
CA CYS A 163 3.86 1.29 6.01
C CYS A 163 3.17 0.07 6.62
N ILE A 164 3.95 -0.83 7.23
CA ILE A 164 3.43 -2.04 7.86
C ILE A 164 3.29 -1.85 9.37
N HIS A 165 2.13 -2.24 9.88
CA HIS A 165 1.84 -2.25 11.31
C HIS A 165 0.76 -3.28 11.65
N ASN A 166 0.94 -4.02 12.74
CA ASN A 166 0.19 -5.23 13.07
C ASN A 166 -1.25 -5.05 13.64
N ASN A 167 -1.89 -3.89 13.49
CA ASN A 167 -3.17 -3.60 14.16
C ASN A 167 -4.33 -3.37 13.18
N TYR A 168 -4.59 -2.11 12.80
CA TYR A 168 -5.63 -1.73 11.83
C TYR A 168 -5.09 -0.64 10.91
N PRO A 169 -5.74 -0.34 9.78
CA PRO A 169 -5.32 0.75 8.90
C PRO A 169 -5.40 2.13 9.55
N PHE A 170 -4.33 2.92 9.47
CA PHE A 170 -4.26 4.29 10.00
C PHE A 170 -3.23 5.12 9.22
N VAL A 171 -3.10 6.40 9.57
CA VAL A 171 -2.08 7.29 9.00
C VAL A 171 -1.02 7.58 10.05
N ARG A 172 0.26 7.48 9.69
CA ARG A 172 1.38 7.77 10.57
C ARG A 172 2.31 8.82 9.96
N LYS A 173 2.99 9.57 10.82
CA LYS A 173 4.12 10.40 10.40
C LYS A 173 5.29 9.51 10.00
N PHE A 174 5.85 9.83 8.84
CA PHE A 174 7.02 9.19 8.25
C PHE A 174 8.06 10.27 8.01
N TRP A 175 9.26 10.04 8.52
CA TRP A 175 10.38 10.94 8.38
C TRP A 175 11.12 10.64 7.08
N LEU A 176 11.19 11.64 6.22
CA LEU A 176 11.92 11.64 4.96
C LEU A 176 13.30 12.23 5.19
N ARG A 177 14.34 11.43 4.93
CA ARG A 177 15.72 11.95 4.93
C ARG A 177 15.87 13.01 3.85
N ASP A 178 16.44 14.16 4.19
CA ASP A 178 16.79 15.18 3.20
C ASP A 178 17.84 14.65 2.23
N LEU A 179 17.65 14.97 0.96
CA LEU A 179 18.56 14.60 -0.12
C LEU A 179 19.49 15.78 -0.42
N ASP A 180 20.73 15.47 -0.74
CA ASP A 180 21.71 16.43 -1.23
C ASP A 180 21.92 16.16 -2.72
N GLU A 181 21.34 17.02 -3.56
CA GLU A 181 21.27 16.83 -5.03
C GLU A 181 22.66 16.82 -5.70
N ASP A 182 23.71 17.30 -5.02
CA ASP A 182 25.08 17.27 -5.53
C ASP A 182 25.75 15.89 -5.35
N LEU A 183 25.13 14.97 -4.62
CA LEU A 183 25.65 13.62 -4.40
C LEU A 183 25.34 12.67 -5.57
N PRO A 184 26.24 11.71 -5.86
CA PRO A 184 25.97 10.64 -6.82
C PRO A 184 24.74 9.79 -6.46
N ASP A 185 24.07 9.22 -7.46
CA ASP A 185 22.82 8.46 -7.33
C ASP A 185 22.82 7.38 -6.24
N HIS A 186 23.91 6.63 -6.08
CA HIS A 186 23.98 5.57 -5.07
C HIS A 186 24.02 6.12 -3.63
N PHE A 187 24.55 7.33 -3.42
CA PHE A 187 24.44 8.02 -2.14
C PHE A 187 23.03 8.57 -1.93
N LEU A 188 22.37 9.06 -2.98
CA LEU A 188 20.97 9.46 -2.90
C LEU A 188 20.07 8.27 -2.52
N GLN A 189 20.29 7.11 -3.13
CA GLN A 189 19.59 5.86 -2.78
C GLN A 189 19.83 5.46 -1.33
N LEU A 190 21.08 5.56 -0.85
CA LEU A 190 21.40 5.32 0.56
C LEU A 190 20.69 6.31 1.49
N LEU A 191 20.59 7.59 1.13
CA LEU A 191 19.86 8.57 1.93
C LEU A 191 18.36 8.28 1.95
N MET A 192 17.76 7.94 0.81
CA MET A 192 16.35 7.53 0.73
C MET A 192 16.07 6.28 1.58
N ALA A 193 16.97 5.28 1.55
CA ALA A 193 16.88 4.07 2.37
C ALA A 193 16.97 4.32 3.88
N ARG A 194 17.28 5.55 4.32
CA ARG A 194 17.28 5.95 5.74
C ARG A 194 15.98 6.57 6.21
N SER A 195 15.03 6.87 5.31
CA SER A 195 13.68 7.31 5.69
C SER A 195 12.98 6.23 6.53
N LYS A 196 12.17 6.63 7.50
CA LYS A 196 11.61 5.70 8.50
C LYS A 196 10.37 6.25 9.21
N LEU A 197 9.67 5.42 9.98
CA LEU A 197 8.53 5.88 10.78
C LEU A 197 8.99 6.78 11.92
N ILE A 198 8.10 7.68 12.36
CA ILE A 198 8.39 8.60 13.47
C ILE A 198 8.87 7.92 14.75
N ASP A 199 8.46 6.68 14.99
CA ASP A 199 8.87 5.92 16.19
C ASP A 199 10.33 5.45 16.12
N ASP A 200 10.91 5.42 14.91
CA ASP A 200 12.24 4.84 14.66
C ASP A 200 13.32 5.92 14.49
N ILE A 201 12.94 7.21 14.57
CA ILE A 201 13.90 8.31 14.43
C ILE A 201 14.87 8.31 15.61
N LEU A 202 16.13 8.58 15.29
CA LEU A 202 17.19 8.74 16.28
C LEU A 202 17.39 10.23 16.56
N THR A 203 17.95 10.54 17.73
CA THR A 203 18.31 11.92 18.08
C THR A 203 19.13 12.57 16.98
N GLY A 204 18.64 13.69 16.42
CA GLY A 204 19.29 14.45 15.37
C GLY A 204 18.77 14.15 13.95
N ASP A 205 17.90 13.14 13.79
CA ASP A 205 17.17 12.94 12.54
C ASP A 205 16.21 14.12 12.29
N GLU A 206 15.66 14.76 13.34
CA GLU A 206 14.72 15.87 13.21
C GLU A 206 15.28 17.09 12.47
N GLU A 207 16.61 17.28 12.51
CA GLU A 207 17.31 18.38 11.83
C GLU A 207 17.70 18.06 10.38
N ARG A 208 17.45 16.82 9.94
CA ARG A 208 18.02 16.22 8.72
C ARG A 208 16.94 15.65 7.80
N GLY A 209 15.71 16.08 7.99
CA GLY A 209 14.60 15.58 7.22
C GLY A 209 13.32 16.34 7.46
N SER A 210 12.27 15.86 6.81
CA SER A 210 10.93 16.41 6.90
C SER A 210 9.92 15.30 7.15
N PHE A 211 8.75 15.65 7.69
CA PHE A 211 7.71 14.67 7.95
C PHE A 211 6.60 14.73 6.90
N VAL A 212 6.20 13.55 6.43
CA VAL A 212 4.98 13.35 5.65
C VAL A 212 4.04 12.41 6.38
N ASN A 213 2.79 12.37 5.94
CA ASN A 213 1.82 11.40 6.42
C ASN A 213 1.73 10.26 5.41
N VAL A 214 1.91 9.02 5.87
CA VAL A 214 1.77 7.82 5.03
C VAL A 214 0.67 6.93 5.59
N PRO A 215 -0.11 6.25 4.73
CA PRO A 215 -1.00 5.18 5.17
C PRO A 215 -0.18 4.01 5.70
N CYS A 216 -0.69 3.37 6.74
CA CYS A 216 -0.12 2.19 7.36
C CYS A 216 -1.21 1.16 7.57
N MET A 217 -0.91 -0.14 7.42
CA MET A 217 -1.89 -1.20 7.63
C MET A 217 -1.25 -2.55 8.00
N PRO A 218 -2.04 -3.51 8.50
CA PRO A 218 -1.58 -4.87 8.73
C PRO A 218 -1.09 -5.53 7.44
N LEU A 219 0.02 -6.26 7.54
CA LEU A 219 0.55 -7.00 6.40
C LEU A 219 -0.48 -8.03 5.91
N SER A 220 -1.21 -8.66 6.84
CA SER A 220 -2.31 -9.56 6.53
C SER A 220 -3.38 -8.94 5.63
N THR A 221 -3.72 -7.66 5.83
CA THR A 221 -4.69 -6.94 4.99
C THR A 221 -4.18 -6.78 3.56
N LEU A 222 -2.91 -6.37 3.40
CA LEU A 222 -2.29 -6.23 2.07
C LEU A 222 -2.20 -7.56 1.33
N LEU A 223 -1.74 -8.61 2.02
CA LEU A 223 -1.57 -9.92 1.43
C LEU A 223 -2.90 -10.50 0.96
N LEU A 224 -3.94 -10.46 1.80
CA LEU A 224 -5.28 -10.90 1.40
C LEU A 224 -5.85 -10.05 0.27
N ALA A 225 -5.64 -8.73 0.28
CA ALA A 225 -6.09 -7.85 -0.80
C ALA A 225 -5.38 -8.15 -2.13
N ALA A 226 -4.12 -8.61 -2.08
CA ALA A 226 -3.35 -9.08 -3.23
C ALA A 226 -3.62 -10.55 -3.61
N ASN A 227 -4.47 -11.27 -2.87
CA ASN A 227 -4.68 -12.72 -2.97
C ASN A 227 -3.39 -13.55 -2.77
N ILE A 228 -2.53 -13.13 -1.84
CA ILE A 228 -1.30 -13.81 -1.46
C ILE A 228 -1.53 -14.48 -0.10
N THR A 229 -1.36 -15.81 -0.04
CA THR A 229 -1.48 -16.60 1.20
C THR A 229 -0.27 -17.47 1.48
N THR A 230 0.58 -17.72 0.49
CA THR A 230 1.83 -18.47 0.63
C THR A 230 2.98 -17.51 0.42
N ILE A 231 3.92 -17.48 1.36
CA ILE A 231 5.11 -16.63 1.32
C ILE A 231 6.32 -17.54 1.52
N ASP A 232 7.10 -17.73 0.46
CA ASP A 232 8.32 -18.53 0.50
C ASP A 232 9.49 -17.75 1.13
N PHE A 233 9.52 -16.43 0.96
CA PHE A 233 10.55 -15.58 1.56
C PHE A 233 9.98 -14.23 2.00
N LEU A 234 10.10 -13.91 3.28
CA LEU A 234 9.71 -12.62 3.84
C LEU A 234 10.96 -11.88 4.33
N SER A 235 11.21 -10.70 3.77
CA SER A 235 12.27 -9.81 4.21
C SER A 235 11.70 -8.50 4.74
N SER A 236 12.21 -8.07 5.90
CA SER A 236 11.99 -6.73 6.43
C SER A 236 13.32 -6.00 6.53
N ALA A 237 13.47 -4.93 5.75
CA ALA A 237 14.70 -4.17 5.61
C ALA A 237 14.55 -2.73 6.11
N THR A 238 13.76 -2.51 7.18
CA THR A 238 13.53 -1.15 7.70
C THR A 238 14.67 -0.64 8.61
N GLY A 239 15.60 -1.53 8.97
CA GLY A 239 16.77 -1.18 9.79
C GLY A 239 16.47 -1.01 11.29
N VAL A 240 15.36 -1.59 11.77
CA VAL A 240 14.89 -1.52 13.16
C VAL A 240 14.90 -2.91 13.80
N ASP A 241 15.40 -3.01 15.03
CA ASP A 241 15.57 -4.29 15.75
C ASP A 241 14.25 -5.04 16.04
N GLU A 242 13.09 -4.36 15.96
CA GLU A 242 11.78 -4.92 16.32
C GLU A 242 10.84 -5.14 15.13
N ASP A 243 11.37 -5.28 13.91
CA ASP A 243 10.57 -5.47 12.69
C ASP A 243 9.65 -6.70 12.74
N GLU A 244 10.06 -7.77 13.42
CA GLU A 244 9.22 -8.96 13.64
C GLU A 244 7.87 -8.58 14.28
N LYS A 245 7.87 -7.63 15.22
CA LYS A 245 6.63 -7.21 15.90
C LYS A 245 5.61 -6.63 14.93
N ARG A 246 6.05 -6.03 13.82
CA ARG A 246 5.18 -5.38 12.82
C ARG A 246 4.48 -6.39 11.92
N ILE A 247 4.98 -7.62 11.83
CA ILE A 247 4.49 -8.68 10.93
C ILE A 247 3.90 -9.88 11.68
N MET A 248 3.74 -9.78 13.00
CA MET A 248 3.16 -10.84 13.84
C MET A 248 1.77 -11.29 13.39
N ASP A 249 1.00 -10.38 12.79
CA ASP A 249 -0.34 -10.67 12.25
C ASP A 249 -0.32 -11.66 11.07
N VAL A 250 0.85 -11.86 10.46
CA VAL A 250 1.08 -12.87 9.42
C VAL A 250 1.79 -14.08 10.00
N LEU A 251 2.89 -13.89 10.74
CA LEU A 251 3.72 -14.99 11.24
C LEU A 251 2.97 -15.98 12.16
N TYR A 252 1.99 -15.50 12.92
CA TYR A 252 1.23 -16.31 13.88
C TYR A 252 -0.20 -16.62 13.42
N SER A 253 -0.54 -16.26 12.19
CA SER A 253 -1.87 -16.45 11.63
C SER A 253 -1.95 -17.77 10.86
N GLN A 254 -3.07 -18.47 11.01
CA GLN A 254 -3.36 -19.69 10.25
C GLN A 254 -3.80 -19.41 8.80
N HIS A 255 -3.97 -18.13 8.43
CA HIS A 255 -4.35 -17.74 7.07
C HIS A 255 -3.17 -17.74 6.09
N PHE A 256 -1.93 -17.74 6.60
CA PHE A 256 -0.72 -17.61 5.80
C PHE A 256 0.22 -18.80 6.03
N ASP A 257 0.80 -19.29 4.94
CA ASP A 257 1.86 -20.29 4.94
C ASP A 257 3.18 -19.57 4.67
N VAL A 258 3.96 -19.34 5.74
CA VAL A 258 5.27 -18.65 5.67
C VAL A 258 6.36 -19.68 5.92
N LYS A 259 7.33 -19.79 5.00
CA LYS A 259 8.46 -20.73 5.09
C LYS A 259 9.65 -20.19 5.87
#